data_AF-A0A3D0XKU4-F1
#
_entry.id   AF-A0A3D0XKU4-F1
#
_cell.length_a   1.000
_cell.length_b   1.000
_cell.length_c   1.000
_cell.angle_alpha   90.00
_cell.angle_beta   90.00
_cell.angle_gamma   90.00
#
_symmetry.space_group_name_H-M   'P 1'
#
loop_
_entity.id
_entity.type
_entity.pdbx_description
1 polymer ?
#
loop_
_entity_poly.entity_id
_entity_poly.type
_entity_poly.pdbx_seq_one_letter_code
_entity_poly.pdbx_strand_id
1 'polypeptide(L)' 'HDIYSIEDLAQLIYDLKQVNPRAKVCVKLVACAGVGTVAAGVAKAFADVILISGNDGGT' A
#
# COMPACT_ATOMS: atom_id res chain seq x y z
N HIS A 1 10.36 7.89 -7.54
CA HIS A 1 9.62 8.89 -8.33
C HIS A 1 8.44 8.19 -9.03
N ASP A 2 7.84 7.17 -8.40
CA ASP A 2 7.19 6.08 -9.15
C ASP A 2 5.75 5.80 -8.65
N ILE A 3 5.30 6.54 -7.64
CA ILE A 3 3.95 6.43 -7.09
C ILE A 3 3.46 7.86 -6.85
N TYR A 4 2.81 8.46 -7.85
CA TYR A 4 2.20 9.79 -7.74
C TYR A 4 0.69 9.74 -7.53
N SER A 5 0.10 8.59 -7.84
CA SER A 5 -1.33 8.34 -7.80
C SER A 5 -1.65 6.94 -7.25
N ILE A 6 -2.93 6.68 -7.01
CA ILE A 6 -3.37 5.35 -6.54
C ILE A 6 -3.27 4.31 -7.67
N GLU A 7 -3.40 4.75 -8.91
CA GLU A 7 -3.24 3.96 -10.12
C GLU A 7 -1.79 3.48 -10.27
N ASP A 8 -0.82 4.36 -10.00
CA ASP A 8 0.60 3.99 -10.02
C ASP A 8 0.92 2.93 -8.96
N LEU A 9 0.32 3.07 -7.76
CA LEU A 9 0.47 2.05 -6.71
C LEU A 9 -0.12 0.70 -7.15
N ALA A 10 -1.27 0.71 -7.83
CA ALA A 10 -1.88 -0.50 -8.36
C ALA A 10 -0.99 -1.17 -9.41
N GLN A 11 -0.36 -0.37 -10.30
CA GLN A 11 0.59 -0.88 -11.28
C GLN A 11 1.81 -1.52 -10.59
N LEU A 12 2.37 -0.87 -9.58
CA LEU A 12 3.49 -1.44 -8.82
C LEU A 12 3.10 -2.74 -8.12
N ILE A 13 1.92 -2.81 -7.49
CA ILE A 13 1.42 -4.04 -6.85
C ILE A 13 1.26 -5.16 -7.90
N TYR A 14 0.72 -4.81 -9.09
CA TYR A 14 0.61 -5.75 -10.19
C TYR A 14 1.99 -6.28 -10.60
N ASP A 15 2.96 -5.41 -10.83
CA ASP A 15 4.31 -5.79 -11.26
C ASP A 15 4.99 -6.70 -10.23
N LEU A 16 4.87 -6.38 -8.93
CA LEU A 16 5.40 -7.22 -7.84
C LEU A 16 4.79 -8.63 -7.84
N LYS A 17 3.48 -8.73 -8.08
CA LYS A 17 2.77 -10.03 -8.17
C LYS A 17 3.10 -10.79 -9.45
N GLN A 18 3.38 -10.10 -10.56
CA GLN A 18 3.88 -10.75 -11.78
C GLN A 18 5.26 -11.37 -11.57
N VAL A 19 6.16 -10.67 -10.87
CA VAL A 19 7.51 -11.16 -10.56
C VAL A 19 7.48 -12.32 -9.56
N ASN A 20 6.64 -12.23 -8.53
CA ASN A 20 6.49 -13.30 -7.54
C ASN A 20 5.02 -13.53 -7.17
N PRO A 21 4.31 -14.43 -7.88
CA PRO A 21 2.89 -14.69 -7.66
C PRO A 21 2.56 -15.28 -6.28
N ARG A 22 3.55 -15.77 -5.53
CA ARG A 22 3.37 -16.36 -4.20
C ARG A 22 3.56 -15.33 -3.07
N ALA A 23 4.17 -14.18 -3.36
CA ALA A 23 4.41 -13.16 -2.36
C ALA A 23 3.14 -12.35 -2.09
N LYS A 24 2.89 -12.06 -0.81
CA LYS A 24 1.90 -11.07 -0.41
C LYS A 24 2.53 -9.68 -0.47
N VAL A 25 1.79 -8.72 -0.99
CA VAL A 25 2.20 -7.31 -1.05
C VAL A 25 1.59 -6.56 0.13
N CYS A 26 2.46 -5.97 0.95
CA CYS A 26 2.08 -5.16 2.11
C CYS A 26 2.33 -3.68 1.81
N VAL A 27 1.32 -2.84 2.07
CA VAL A 27 1.46 -1.38 2.01
C VAL A 27 1.42 -0.84 3.43
N LYS A 28 2.51 -0.21 3.86
CA LYS A 28 2.62 0.43 5.17
C LYS A 28 2.19 1.89 5.05
N LEU A 29 1.18 2.29 5.82
CA LEU A 29 0.69 3.66 5.96
C LEU A 29 0.96 4.16 7.37
N VAL A 30 1.11 5.48 7.51
CA VAL A 30 1.19 6.14 8.82
C VAL A 30 -0.20 6.61 9.22
N ALA A 31 -0.55 6.43 10.50
CA ALA A 31 -1.82 6.85 11.05
C ALA A 31 -1.96 8.38 10.99
N CYS A 32 -2.97 8.85 10.28
CA CYS A 32 -3.38 10.25 10.23
C CYS A 32 -4.89 10.34 9.96
N ALA A 33 -5.48 11.51 10.20
CA ALA A 33 -6.87 11.75 9.80
C ALA A 33 -7.02 11.56 8.28
N GLY A 34 -7.99 10.75 7.86
CA GLY A 34 -8.21 10.42 6.45
C GLY A 34 -7.45 9.18 5.93
N VAL A 35 -6.63 8.52 6.77
CA VAL A 35 -5.92 7.28 6.36
C VAL A 35 -6.87 6.17 5.92
N GLY A 36 -8.12 6.15 6.43
CA GLY A 36 -9.14 5.18 6.01
C GLY A 36 -9.53 5.29 4.52
N THR A 37 -9.61 6.52 3.99
CA THR A 37 -9.89 6.74 2.56
C THR A 37 -8.73 6.23 1.69
N VAL A 38 -7.50 6.50 2.13
CA VAL A 38 -6.29 6.00 1.45
C VAL A 38 -6.25 4.47 1.51
N ALA A 39 -6.50 3.87 2.68
CA ALA A 39 -6.56 2.43 2.85
C ALA A 39 -7.61 1.76 1.96
N ALA A 40 -8.77 2.39 1.74
CA ALA A 40 -9.76 1.89 0.79
C ALA A 40 -9.24 1.88 -0.66
N GLY A 41 -8.50 2.91 -1.06
CA GLY A 41 -7.80 2.93 -2.36
C GLY A 41 -6.75 1.82 -2.46
N VAL A 42 -5.93 1.65 -1.42
CA VAL A 42 -4.89 0.62 -1.35
C VAL A 42 -5.49 -0.80 -1.45
N ALA A 43 -6.63 -1.04 -0.81
CA ALA A 43 -7.36 -2.30 -0.93
C ALA A 43 -7.87 -2.55 -2.36
N LYS A 44 -8.39 -1.51 -3.03
CA LYS A 44 -8.80 -1.58 -4.45
C LYS A 44 -7.62 -1.78 -5.40
N ALA A 45 -6.42 -1.37 -4.99
CA ALA A 45 -5.16 -1.60 -5.71
C ALA A 45 -4.59 -3.03 -5.52
N PHE A 46 -5.35 -3.95 -4.92
CA PHE A 46 -5.00 -5.36 -4.73
C PHE A 46 -3.85 -5.64 -3.75
N ALA A 47 -3.58 -4.73 -2.80
CA ALA A 47 -2.68 -5.04 -1.69
C ALA A 47 -3.26 -6.16 -0.81
N ASP A 48 -2.43 -7.10 -0.37
CA ASP A 48 -2.86 -8.22 0.47
C ASP A 48 -2.90 -7.85 1.95
N VAL A 49 -2.06 -6.89 2.35
CA VAL A 49 -1.94 -6.42 3.74
C VAL A 49 -1.81 -4.90 3.75
N ILE A 50 -2.56 -4.24 4.65
CA ILE A 50 -2.42 -2.82 4.95
C ILE A 50 -1.94 -2.70 6.39
N LEU A 51 -0.72 -2.22 6.58
CA LEU A 51 -0.13 -2.00 7.90
C LEU A 51 -0.28 -0.53 8.29
N ILE A 52 -1.01 -0.24 9.37
CA ILE A 52 -1.13 1.11 9.92
C ILE A 52 -0.11 1.28 11.05
N SER A 53 0.79 2.24 10.90
CA SER A 53 1.82 2.58 11.90
C SER A 53 1.44 3.85 12.67
N GLY A 54 1.52 3.79 13.99
CA GLY A 54 1.31 4.96 14.85
C GLY A 54 2.44 6.00 14.76
N ASN A 55 2.31 7.07 15.54
CA ASN A 55 3.31 8.15 15.65
C ASN A 55 4.56 7.76 16.45
N ASP A 56 4.48 6.74 17.31
CA ASP A 56 5.53 6.36 18.25
C ASP A 56 6.52 5.30 17.69
N GLY A 57 6.73 5.29 16.37
CA GLY A 57 7.70 4.39 15.72
C GLY A 57 9.15 4.89 15.88
N GLY A 58 10.11 3.96 15.77
CA GLY A 58 11.52 4.34 15.52
C GLY A 58 11.72 4.98 14.13
N THR A 59 12.93 5.45 13.84
CA THR A 59 13.31 6.03 12.53
C THR A 59 13.99 5.02 11.62
#